data_AF-A0A7S3FH61-F1
#
_entry.id   AF-A0A7S3FH61-F1
#
_cell.length_a   1.000
_cell.length_b   1.000
_cell.length_c   1.000
_cell.angle_alpha   90.00
_cell.angle_beta   90.00
_cell.angle_gamma   90.00
#
_symmetry.space_group_name_H-M   'P 1'
#
loop_
_entity.id
_entity.type
_entity.pdbx_description
1 polymer ?
#
loop_
_entity_poly.entity_id
_entity_poly.type
_entity_poly.pdbx_seq_one_letter_code
_entity_poly.pdbx_strand_id
1 'polypeptide(L)'
;AAALATAQRALEAHGLGLLVYDAYRPWSVTKQMWDETPPEHRMFVADPGVGSKHNRGCAVDATLCRRQNGETLPMPSEFDEFTERALAHYGGGALDAQDNRGLLVRVMFRA
;
A
#
# COMPACT_ATOMS: atom_id res chain seq x y z
N ALA A 1 14.17 4.50 -0.30
CA ALA A 1 14.08 5.84 -0.92
C ALA A 1 14.38 5.82 -2.43
N ALA A 2 15.56 5.36 -2.87
CA ALA A 2 15.94 5.38 -4.30
C ALA A 2 14.95 4.63 -5.22
N ALA A 3 14.56 3.41 -4.86
CA ALA A 3 13.55 2.63 -5.60
C ALA A 3 12.21 3.36 -5.70
N LEU A 4 11.70 3.91 -4.58
CA LEU A 4 10.46 4.69 -4.56
C LEU A 4 10.52 5.91 -5.51
N ALA A 5 11.68 6.56 -5.60
CA ALA A 5 11.88 7.67 -6.55
C ALA A 5 11.87 7.20 -8.01
N THR A 6 12.37 6.00 -8.30
CA THR A 6 12.26 5.37 -9.62
C THR A 6 10.79 5.06 -9.96
N ALA A 7 10.05 4.49 -9.01
CA ALA A 7 8.61 4.25 -9.17
C ALA A 7 7.84 5.55 -9.45
N GLN A 8 8.11 6.60 -8.67
CA GLN A 8 7.51 7.92 -8.86
C GLN A 8 7.78 8.45 -10.27
N ARG A 9 9.04 8.45 -10.74
CA ARG A 9 9.39 8.92 -12.10
C ARG A 9 8.65 8.15 -13.20
N ALA A 10 8.46 6.84 -13.04
CA ALA A 10 7.70 6.04 -14.01
C ALA A 10 6.23 6.46 -14.10
N LEU A 11 5.62 6.85 -12.96
CA LEU A 11 4.23 7.33 -12.92
C LEU A 11 4.06 8.73 -13.51
N GLU A 12 5.10 9.57 -13.48
CA GLU A 12 5.04 10.93 -14.03
C GLU A 12 4.72 10.94 -15.53
N ALA A 13 5.23 9.95 -16.28
CA ALA A 13 4.90 9.75 -17.69
C ALA A 13 3.40 9.49 -17.95
N HIS A 14 2.66 9.08 -16.92
CA HIS A 14 1.22 8.85 -16.95
C HIS A 14 0.41 9.99 -16.31
N GLY A 15 1.05 11.09 -15.89
CA GLY A 15 0.38 12.16 -15.15
C GLY A 15 -0.02 11.76 -13.71
N LEU A 16 0.58 10.69 -13.18
CA LEU A 16 0.27 10.10 -11.88
C LEU A 16 1.44 10.25 -10.89
N GLY A 17 1.13 10.15 -9.61
CA GLY A 17 2.09 10.11 -8.51
C GLY A 17 1.72 9.06 -7.48
N LEU A 18 2.61 8.87 -6.51
CA LEU A 18 2.36 8.07 -5.32
C LEU A 18 1.87 8.95 -4.18
N LEU A 19 0.78 8.54 -3.53
CA LEU A 19 0.41 8.99 -2.20
C LEU A 19 0.85 7.91 -1.21
N VAL A 20 1.73 8.25 -0.27
CA VAL A 20 2.25 7.31 0.74
C VAL A 20 1.47 7.48 2.04
N TYR A 21 0.87 6.40 2.52
CA TYR A 21 0.14 6.36 3.80
C TYR A 21 1.05 5.99 4.96
N ASP A 22 1.89 4.98 4.78
CA ASP A 22 2.84 4.55 5.78
C ASP A 22 4.18 4.13 5.17
N ALA A 23 5.25 4.26 5.95
CA ALA A 23 6.61 3.92 5.57
C ALA A 23 7.36 3.33 6.76
N TYR A 24 8.38 4.02 7.28
CA TYR A 24 9.01 3.57 8.52
C TYR A 24 8.02 3.67 9.68
N ARG A 25 7.80 2.54 10.35
CA ARG A 25 6.91 2.41 11.50
C ARG A 25 7.71 1.87 12.69
N PRO A 26 7.86 2.58 13.82
CA PRO A 26 8.51 2.04 15.00
C PRO A 26 7.87 0.72 15.47
N TRP A 27 8.66 -0.19 16.03
CA TRP A 27 8.14 -1.49 16.48
C TRP A 27 7.02 -1.37 17.52
N SER A 28 7.09 -0.37 18.41
CA SER A 28 6.05 -0.11 19.41
C SER A 28 4.67 0.12 18.77
N VAL A 29 4.63 0.78 17.61
CA VAL A 29 3.38 1.01 16.86
C VAL A 29 2.89 -0.29 16.23
N THR A 30 3.77 -1.14 15.72
CA THR A 30 3.38 -2.50 15.26
C THR A 30 2.78 -3.33 16.38
N LYS A 31 3.37 -3.28 17.58
CA LYS A 31 2.83 -3.96 18.76
C LYS A 31 1.46 -3.43 19.14
N GLN A 32 1.29 -2.11 19.15
CA GLN A 32 0.01 -1.47 19.44
C GLN A 32 -1.07 -1.88 18.43
N MET A 33 -0.79 -1.80 17.13
CA MET A 33 -1.73 -2.23 16.08
C MET A 33 -2.14 -3.70 16.25
N TRP A 34 -1.20 -4.57 16.59
CA TRP A 34 -1.50 -5.98 16.85
C TRP A 34 -2.42 -6.20 18.06
N ASP A 35 -2.19 -5.44 19.14
CA ASP A 35 -2.98 -5.54 20.37
C ASP A 35 -4.40 -5.01 20.19
N GLU A 36 -4.57 -3.98 19.36
CA GLU A 36 -5.86 -3.37 19.03
C GLU A 36 -6.62 -4.17 17.96
N THR A 37 -5.95 -5.02 17.19
CA THR A 37 -6.56 -5.81 16.11
C THR A 37 -7.19 -7.10 16.63
N PRO A 38 -8.49 -7.33 16.38
CA PRO A 38 -9.16 -8.59 16.71
C PRO A 38 -8.47 -9.82 16.08
N PRO A 39 -8.43 -10.98 16.77
CA PRO A 39 -7.74 -12.18 16.27
C PRO A 39 -8.07 -12.57 14.83
N GLU A 40 -9.32 -12.44 14.41
CA GLU A 40 -9.83 -12.74 13.07
C GLU A 40 -9.24 -11.84 11.97
N HIS A 41 -8.76 -10.65 12.32
CA HIS A 41 -8.15 -9.70 11.39
C HIS A 41 -6.62 -9.70 11.45
N ARG A 42 -6.01 -10.52 12.30
CA ARG A 42 -4.55 -10.54 12.47
C ARG A 42 -3.78 -10.98 11.23
N MET A 43 -4.44 -11.59 10.24
CA MET A 43 -3.81 -11.85 8.93
C MET A 43 -3.44 -10.58 8.16
N PHE A 44 -4.05 -9.42 8.49
CA PHE A 44 -3.78 -8.13 7.84
C PHE A 44 -2.70 -7.30 8.54
N VAL A 45 -2.31 -7.67 9.76
CA VAL A 45 -1.30 -6.94 10.54
C VAL A 45 -0.08 -7.83 10.83
N ALA A 46 1.10 -7.21 10.91
CA ALA A 46 2.33 -7.96 11.16
C ALA A 46 2.40 -8.44 12.62
N ASP A 47 2.81 -9.69 12.83
CA ASP A 47 3.08 -10.23 14.16
C ASP A 47 4.31 -9.51 14.78
N PRO A 48 4.16 -8.82 15.92
CA PRO A 48 5.25 -8.08 16.55
C PRO A 48 6.38 -8.99 17.04
N GLY A 49 6.15 -10.29 17.25
CA GLY A 49 7.18 -11.26 17.64
C GLY A 49 8.23 -11.52 16.55
N VAL A 50 7.86 -11.37 15.28
CA VAL A 50 8.77 -11.44 14.12
C VAL A 50 9.09 -10.07 13.53
N GLY A 51 8.31 -9.06 13.90
CA GLY A 51 8.43 -7.69 13.44
C GLY A 51 7.87 -7.46 12.02
N SER A 52 7.89 -6.21 11.59
CA SER A 52 7.42 -5.75 10.28
C SER A 52 8.56 -5.31 9.36
N LYS A 53 8.33 -5.38 8.04
CA LYS A 53 9.22 -4.71 7.06
C LYS A 53 9.22 -3.18 7.24
N HIS A 54 8.13 -2.61 7.75
CA HIS A 54 8.03 -1.20 8.10
C HIS A 54 8.98 -0.81 9.23
N ASN A 55 9.22 -1.72 10.21
CA ASN A 55 10.18 -1.47 11.29
C ASN A 55 11.62 -1.32 10.80
N ARG A 56 11.91 -1.80 9.59
CA ARG A 56 13.22 -1.74 8.95
C ARG A 56 13.33 -0.61 7.91
N GLY A 57 12.26 0.15 7.69
CA GLY A 57 12.23 1.19 6.65
C GLY A 57 12.28 0.63 5.21
N CYS A 58 11.92 -0.65 5.04
CA CYS A 58 12.00 -1.37 3.77
C CYS A 58 10.61 -1.63 3.13
N ALA A 59 9.55 -1.02 3.66
CA ALA A 59 8.19 -1.14 3.13
C ALA A 59 7.53 0.24 3.09
N VAL A 60 6.58 0.38 2.18
CA VAL A 60 5.70 1.54 2.04
C VAL A 60 4.31 1.05 1.69
N ASP A 61 3.31 1.65 2.31
CA ASP A 61 1.90 1.51 1.92
C ASP A 61 1.52 2.74 1.12
N ALA A 62 1.04 2.56 -0.11
CA ALA A 62 0.83 3.65 -1.04
C ALA A 62 -0.33 3.38 -2.00
N THR A 63 -0.87 4.46 -2.57
CA THR A 63 -1.83 4.42 -3.66
C THR A 63 -1.38 5.34 -4.81
N LEU A 64 -2.11 5.28 -5.92
CA LEU A 64 -1.95 6.19 -7.05
C LEU A 64 -2.76 7.47 -6.81
N CYS A 65 -2.20 8.61 -7.15
CA CYS A 65 -2.91 9.88 -7.19
C CYS A 65 -2.65 10.63 -8.49
N ARG A 66 -3.56 11.53 -8.87
CA ARG A 66 -3.38 12.44 -9.99
C ARG A 66 -2.39 13.52 -9.61
N ARG A 67 -1.36 13.77 -10.42
CA ARG A 67 -0.39 14.84 -10.12
C ARG A 67 -1.00 16.24 -10.16
N GLN A 68 -2.09 16.41 -10.91
CA GLN A 68 -2.70 17.71 -11.13
C GLN A 68 -3.35 18.27 -9.87
N ASN A 69 -4.04 17.42 -9.10
CA ASN A 69 -4.87 17.83 -7.97
C ASN A 69 -4.65 16.99 -6.70
N GLY A 70 -3.81 15.95 -6.76
CA GLY A 70 -3.55 15.04 -5.63
C GLY A 70 -4.65 14.02 -5.37
N GLU A 71 -5.72 14.01 -6.17
CA GLU A 71 -6.85 13.10 -5.97
C GLU A 71 -6.44 11.65 -6.18
N THR A 72 -6.82 10.78 -5.25
CA THR A 72 -6.52 9.34 -5.32
C THR A 72 -7.31 8.69 -6.44
N LEU A 73 -6.68 7.75 -7.13
CA LEU A 73 -7.37 6.90 -8.09
C LEU A 73 -8.12 5.79 -7.33
N PRO A 74 -9.26 5.31 -7.85
CA PRO A 74 -9.99 4.22 -7.22
C PRO A 74 -9.13 2.97 -7.15
N MET A 75 -9.20 2.28 -6.01
CA MET A 75 -8.55 0.99 -5.75
C MET A 75 -9.61 -0.04 -5.37
N PRO A 76 -9.31 -1.36 -5.47
CA PRO A 76 -10.30 -2.39 -5.17
C PRO A 76 -10.78 -2.39 -3.71
N SER A 77 -9.97 -1.87 -2.80
CA SER A 77 -10.26 -1.65 -1.38
C SER A 77 -9.76 -0.28 -0.95
N GLU A 78 -10.25 0.18 0.20
CA GLU A 78 -9.67 1.32 0.91
C GLU A 78 -8.34 0.95 1.59
N PHE A 79 -7.61 1.98 2.03
CA PHE A 79 -6.42 1.79 2.87
C PHE A 79 -6.83 1.24 4.25
N ASP A 80 -6.05 0.29 4.78
CA ASP A 80 -6.32 -0.45 6.03
C ASP A 80 -7.72 -1.11 6.11
N GLU A 81 -8.28 -1.51 4.95
CA GLU A 81 -9.50 -2.31 4.90
C GLU A 81 -9.20 -3.79 5.21
N PHE A 82 -9.79 -4.35 6.28
CA PHE A 82 -9.59 -5.74 6.69
C PHE A 82 -10.62 -6.70 6.09
N THR A 83 -10.79 -6.63 4.77
CA THR A 83 -11.67 -7.52 3.99
C THR A 83 -10.89 -8.22 2.89
N GLU A 84 -11.52 -9.22 2.26
CA GLU A 84 -10.94 -9.93 1.10
C GLU A 84 -10.59 -8.99 -0.06
N ARG A 85 -11.22 -7.81 -0.16
CA ARG A 85 -10.96 -6.83 -1.21
C ARG A 85 -9.53 -6.29 -1.19
N ALA A 86 -8.92 -6.25 0.00
CA ALA A 86 -7.55 -5.78 0.19
C ALA A 86 -6.48 -6.81 -0.21
N LEU A 87 -6.88 -8.06 -0.51
CA LEU A 87 -5.94 -9.08 -0.96
C LEU A 87 -5.37 -8.73 -2.34
N ALA A 88 -4.05 -8.91 -2.50
CA ALA A 88 -3.35 -8.56 -3.74
C ALA A 88 -3.91 -9.28 -4.99
N HIS A 89 -4.50 -10.46 -4.81
CA HIS A 89 -5.08 -11.29 -5.87
C HIS A 89 -6.62 -11.18 -5.97
N TYR A 90 -7.24 -10.25 -5.25
CA TYR A 90 -8.68 -10.04 -5.32
C TYR A 90 -9.11 -9.67 -6.75
N GLY A 91 -9.98 -10.47 -7.36
CA GLY A 91 -10.42 -10.29 -8.75
C GLY A 91 -11.74 -9.52 -8.91
N GLY A 92 -12.34 -9.06 -7.81
CA GLY A 92 -13.60 -8.31 -7.85
C GLY A 92 -13.40 -6.79 -7.93
N GLY A 93 -14.51 -6.06 -7.90
CA GLY A 93 -14.54 -4.60 -8.00
C GLY A 93 -14.54 -4.08 -9.44
N ALA A 94 -14.60 -2.75 -9.57
CA ALA A 94 -14.62 -2.07 -10.87
C ALA A 94 -13.31 -2.30 -11.64
N LEU A 95 -13.40 -2.40 -12.97
CA LEU A 95 -12.24 -2.73 -13.82
C LEU A 95 -11.13 -1.67 -13.74
N ASP A 96 -11.50 -0.39 -13.66
CA ASP A 96 -10.56 0.71 -13.50
C ASP A 96 -9.76 0.59 -12.19
N ALA A 97 -10.41 0.21 -11.09
CA ALA A 97 -9.75 -0.04 -9.82
C ALA A 97 -8.76 -1.21 -9.89
N GLN A 98 -9.12 -2.28 -10.61
CA GLN A 98 -8.21 -3.42 -10.84
C GLN A 98 -7.01 -3.02 -11.69
N ASP A 99 -7.23 -2.24 -12.75
CA ASP A 99 -6.18 -1.73 -13.63
C ASP A 99 -5.23 -0.78 -12.89
N ASN A 100 -5.75 0.09 -12.01
CA ASN A 100 -4.96 0.98 -11.17
C ASN A 100 -4.06 0.20 -10.22
N ARG A 101 -4.59 -0.81 -9.52
CA ARG A 101 -3.77 -1.71 -8.68
C ARG A 101 -2.71 -2.42 -9.52
N GLY A 102 -3.08 -2.92 -10.70
CA GLY A 102 -2.16 -3.59 -11.63
C GLY A 102 -1.01 -2.68 -12.08
N LEU A 103 -1.30 -1.42 -12.37
CA LEU A 103 -0.29 -0.39 -12.67
C LEU A 103 0.62 -0.16 -11.47
N LEU A 104 0.07 0.04 -10.28
CA LEU A 104 0.84 0.27 -9.06
C LEU A 104 1.79 -0.90 -8.80
N VAL A 105 1.30 -2.14 -8.80
CA VAL A 105 2.11 -3.35 -8.61
C VAL A 105 3.23 -3.44 -9.65
N ARG A 106 2.91 -3.21 -10.92
CA ARG A 106 3.91 -3.27 -12.01
C ARG A 106 5.02 -2.25 -11.84
N VAL A 107 4.68 -1.02 -11.46
CA VAL A 107 5.66 0.05 -11.26
C VAL A 107 6.52 -0.25 -10.04
N MET A 108 5.91 -0.61 -8.92
CA MET A 108 6.63 -0.92 -7.67
C MET A 108 7.53 -2.16 -7.80
N PHE A 109 7.17 -3.13 -8.63
CA PHE A 109 7.99 -4.31 -8.90
C PHE A 109 9.24 -4.03 -9.75
N ARG A 110 9.17 -3.03 -10.64
CA ARG A 110 10.25 -2.69 -11.58
C ARG A 110 11.24 -1.65 -11.04
N ALA A 111 10.97 -1.09 -9.86
CA ALA A 111 11.68 0.04 -9.29
C ALA A 111 12.72 -0.39 -8.25
#